data_AF-A0A535CKI5-F1
#
_entry.id   AF-A0A535CKI5-F1
#
_cell.length_a   1.000
_cell.length_b   1.000
_cell.length_c   1.000
_cell.angle_alpha   90.00
_cell.angle_beta   90.00
_cell.angle_gamma   90.00
#
_symmetry.space_group_name_H-M   'P 1'
#
loop_
_entity.id
_entity.type
_entity.pdbx_description
1 polymer ?
#
loop_
_entity_poly.entity_id
_entity_poly.type
_entity_poly.pdbx_seq_one_letter_code
_entity_poly.pdbx_strand_id
1 'polypeptide(L)'
;QVNLAPGGILNQPIYKPLLDFLTGAPPNGLGRPLNSGANGLYLFPYDWRADLPDQAARLEAFVDTVLSRPEVQAAHVQKVVLLTHSLGGLISRAYYLSSPSKVDQVISIAGGFGGIILPLKILTMGDTWGFGIGFGALTVGFTEWETQALAQNWGTAYFQLPSSDLWFSDDGAIFDRSYIRDERQPLPHSHQASMSWIQLHNNATLTNRAESFFTSTSPSLDDFRAGTGSIPHHRIISKGRMDTVVAIRIYTGTSDACQFAMQTGLPVNPAECVPITRYEPIHGDGDSTIPYHGLLGTIAPSEDRIYVLDNVNDHIEHFALTTRPEVHHLIASLLDGSVTNQTQVAAIFQSPGTVTELL
;
A
#
# COMPACT_ATOMS: atom_id res chain seq x y z
N GLN A 1 21.50 -11.47 0.44
CA GLN A 1 20.67 -11.11 -0.73
C GLN A 1 19.80 -12.32 -1.05
N VAL A 2 18.50 -12.26 -0.75
CA VAL A 2 17.57 -13.26 -1.28
C VAL A 2 17.17 -12.76 -2.66
N ASN A 3 17.78 -13.34 -3.68
CA ASN A 3 17.39 -13.13 -5.07
C ASN A 3 16.20 -14.07 -5.30
N LEU A 4 14.98 -13.60 -5.04
CA LEU A 4 13.78 -14.32 -5.46
C LEU A 4 13.58 -14.01 -6.94
N ALA A 5 14.16 -14.85 -7.79
CA ALA A 5 13.76 -14.93 -9.19
C ALA A 5 12.87 -16.17 -9.37
N PRO A 6 11.53 -16.03 -9.33
CA PRO A 6 10.63 -16.88 -10.09
C PRO A 6 10.47 -16.27 -11.49
N GLY A 7 10.72 -17.06 -12.53
CA GLY A 7 10.72 -16.57 -13.91
C GLY A 7 9.38 -16.00 -14.39
N GLY A 8 9.47 -14.90 -15.15
CA GLY A 8 8.38 -14.29 -15.92
C GLY A 8 8.15 -12.82 -15.53
N ILE A 9 8.33 -11.87 -16.47
CA ILE A 9 8.22 -10.39 -16.32
C ILE A 9 9.30 -9.70 -15.46
N LEU A 10 9.97 -10.42 -14.55
CA LEU A 10 10.90 -9.87 -13.54
C LEU A 10 12.33 -9.47 -14.01
N ASN A 11 12.55 -9.14 -15.29
CA ASN A 11 13.88 -8.71 -15.79
C ASN A 11 14.04 -7.20 -16.04
N GLN A 12 12.99 -6.41 -15.84
CA GLN A 12 13.12 -4.95 -15.71
C GLN A 12 12.82 -4.61 -14.25
N PRO A 13 13.78 -4.06 -13.49
CA PRO A 13 13.50 -3.59 -12.14
C PRO A 13 12.35 -2.60 -12.25
N ILE A 14 11.23 -2.83 -11.57
CA ILE A 14 10.05 -1.93 -11.62
C ILE A 14 10.45 -0.48 -11.30
N TYR A 15 11.45 -0.31 -10.43
CA TYR A 15 12.01 0.98 -10.07
C TYR A 15 13.08 1.53 -11.02
N LYS A 16 13.45 0.81 -12.09
CA LYS A 16 14.52 1.22 -13.00
C LYS A 16 14.26 2.61 -13.61
N PRO A 17 13.05 2.93 -14.11
CA PRO A 17 12.80 4.28 -14.63
C PRO A 17 13.04 5.37 -13.59
N LEU A 18 12.55 5.18 -12.37
CA LEU A 18 12.77 6.13 -11.27
C LEU A 18 14.25 6.22 -10.86
N LEU A 19 14.95 5.09 -10.77
CA LEU A 19 16.38 5.05 -10.43
C LEU A 19 17.23 5.73 -11.51
N ASP A 20 16.94 5.45 -12.78
CA ASP A 20 17.61 6.08 -13.92
C ASP A 20 17.36 7.60 -13.91
N PHE A 21 16.15 8.05 -13.58
CA PHE A 21 15.84 9.46 -13.43
C PHE A 21 16.61 10.11 -12.26
N LEU A 22 16.62 9.49 -11.09
CA LEU A 22 17.29 10.05 -9.91
C LEU A 22 18.82 10.11 -10.07
N THR A 23 19.41 9.10 -10.70
CA THR A 23 20.87 8.96 -10.84
C THR A 23 21.43 9.52 -12.16
N GLY A 24 20.59 9.60 -13.21
CA GLY A 24 20.97 10.08 -14.53
C GLY A 24 21.35 11.55 -14.54
N ALA A 25 22.24 11.93 -15.45
CA ALA A 25 22.72 13.30 -15.55
C ALA A 25 21.66 14.28 -16.09
N PRO A 26 21.68 15.56 -15.69
CA PRO A 26 20.88 16.60 -16.33
C PRO A 26 21.15 16.68 -17.84
N PRO A 27 20.15 17.06 -18.67
CA PRO A 27 18.83 17.56 -18.27
C PRO A 27 17.78 16.45 -18.01
N ASN A 28 18.11 15.19 -18.22
CA ASN A 28 17.13 14.08 -18.21
C ASN A 28 17.04 13.36 -16.84
N GLY A 29 17.80 13.81 -15.84
CA GLY A 29 17.81 13.24 -14.49
C GLY A 29 18.43 14.20 -13.46
N LEU A 30 18.49 13.76 -12.21
CA LEU A 30 18.91 14.60 -11.07
C LEU A 30 20.40 14.51 -10.72
N GLY A 31 21.13 13.57 -11.32
CA GLY A 31 22.56 13.39 -11.10
C GLY A 31 22.93 13.02 -9.67
N ARG A 32 22.02 12.37 -8.91
CA ARG A 32 22.29 11.94 -7.54
C ARG A 32 23.20 10.71 -7.55
N PRO A 33 24.44 10.78 -7.06
CA PRO A 33 25.33 9.63 -7.04
C PRO A 33 24.80 8.52 -6.15
N LEU A 34 24.84 7.27 -6.62
CA LEU A 34 24.36 6.13 -5.86
C LEU A 34 25.32 5.80 -4.71
N ASN A 35 24.79 5.66 -3.50
CA ASN A 35 25.49 5.25 -2.28
C ASN A 35 26.76 6.07 -1.95
N SER A 36 26.84 7.32 -2.39
CA SER A 36 27.99 8.21 -2.15
C SER A 36 27.58 9.68 -2.24
N GLY A 37 28.39 10.57 -1.65
CA GLY A 37 28.22 12.01 -1.77
C GLY A 37 27.17 12.61 -0.83
N ALA A 38 27.33 13.89 -0.49
CA ALA A 38 26.38 14.61 0.38
C ALA A 38 24.97 14.72 -0.23
N ASN A 39 24.87 14.76 -1.55
CA ASN A 39 23.61 14.78 -2.31
C ASN A 39 23.25 13.40 -2.90
N GLY A 40 23.76 12.34 -2.29
CA GLY A 40 23.63 10.96 -2.78
C GLY A 40 22.22 10.38 -2.70
N LEU A 41 21.98 9.36 -3.52
CA LEU A 41 20.84 8.45 -3.39
C LEU A 41 21.29 7.22 -2.60
N TYR A 42 20.72 7.01 -1.42
CA TYR A 42 21.02 5.88 -0.54
C TYR A 42 19.84 4.92 -0.50
N LEU A 43 20.04 3.69 -0.99
CA LEU A 43 18.95 2.70 -1.06
C LEU A 43 18.86 1.92 0.24
N PHE A 44 17.64 1.82 0.79
CA PHE A 44 17.32 1.01 1.96
C PHE A 44 16.56 -0.26 1.52
N PRO A 45 17.26 -1.35 1.17
CA PRO A 45 16.61 -2.65 0.98
C PRO A 45 16.24 -3.25 2.34
N TYR A 46 15.07 -3.87 2.41
CA TYR A 46 14.55 -4.45 3.64
C TYR A 46 13.83 -5.77 3.37
N ASP A 47 13.57 -6.57 4.42
CA ASP A 47 12.77 -7.79 4.28
C ASP A 47 11.30 -7.41 4.28
N TRP A 48 10.72 -7.33 3.09
CA TRP A 48 9.32 -6.93 2.88
C TRP A 48 8.31 -7.95 3.42
N ARG A 49 8.74 -9.10 3.96
CA ARG A 49 7.85 -10.10 4.59
C ARG A 49 7.75 -9.92 6.11
N ALA A 50 8.69 -9.18 6.71
CA ALA A 50 8.83 -9.05 8.15
C ALA A 50 7.88 -8.00 8.74
N ASP A 51 7.85 -7.90 10.06
CA ASP A 51 7.01 -6.95 10.79
C ASP A 51 7.49 -5.51 10.55
N LEU A 52 6.55 -4.56 10.40
CA LEU A 52 6.83 -3.14 10.16
C LEU A 52 7.67 -2.46 11.25
N PRO A 53 7.42 -2.66 12.57
CA PRO A 53 8.24 -2.04 13.62
C PRO A 53 9.72 -2.37 13.48
N ASP A 54 10.06 -3.61 13.12
CA ASP A 54 11.44 -4.03 12.92
C ASP A 54 12.07 -3.31 11.72
N GLN A 55 11.30 -3.09 10.65
CA GLN A 55 11.79 -2.36 9.48
C GLN A 55 11.92 -0.86 9.75
N ALA A 56 11.05 -0.27 10.56
CA ALA A 56 11.15 1.13 10.97
C ALA A 56 12.40 1.38 11.83
N ALA A 57 12.70 0.49 12.78
CA ALA A 57 13.93 0.54 13.57
C ALA A 57 15.20 0.35 12.69
N ARG A 58 15.13 -0.53 11.69
CA ARG A 58 16.22 -0.70 10.70
C ARG A 58 16.41 0.54 9.83
N LEU A 59 15.33 1.22 9.46
CA LEU A 59 15.40 2.48 8.72
C LEU A 59 16.08 3.56 9.55
N GLU A 60 15.77 3.67 10.84
CA GLU A 60 16.45 4.59 11.75
C GLU A 60 17.97 4.36 11.76
N ALA A 61 18.40 3.12 11.98
CA ALA A 61 19.82 2.77 11.99
C ALA A 61 20.49 3.02 10.63
N PHE A 62 19.76 2.83 9.53
CA PHE A 62 20.24 3.15 8.19
C PHE A 62 20.43 4.66 7.99
N VAL A 63 19.48 5.49 8.41
CA VAL A 63 19.60 6.95 8.35
C VAL A 63 20.79 7.43 9.18
N ASP A 64 21.01 6.86 10.36
CA ASP A 64 22.18 7.17 11.20
C ASP A 64 23.50 6.80 10.52
N THR A 65 23.51 5.68 9.80
CA THR A 65 24.67 5.26 9.00
C THR A 65 24.92 6.22 7.83
N VAL A 66 23.88 6.78 7.21
CA VAL A 66 24.03 7.76 6.12
C VAL A 66 24.51 9.10 6.66
N LEU A 67 23.88 9.63 7.72
CA LEU A 67 24.22 10.93 8.31
C LEU A 67 25.62 10.94 8.97
N SER A 68 26.16 9.79 9.35
CA SER A 68 27.51 9.67 9.91
C SER A 68 28.63 9.57 8.85
N ARG A 69 28.30 9.53 7.55
CA ARG A 69 29.32 9.44 6.50
C ARG A 69 30.17 10.71 6.43
N PRO A 70 31.50 10.60 6.23
CA PRO A 70 32.39 11.76 6.19
C PRO A 70 31.97 12.83 5.18
N GLU A 71 31.55 12.42 3.98
CA GLU A 71 31.11 13.34 2.93
C GLU A 71 29.78 14.04 3.25
N VAL A 72 28.89 13.39 4.00
CA VAL A 72 27.60 13.95 4.44
C VAL A 72 27.83 14.93 5.60
N GLN A 73 28.69 14.55 6.55
CA GLN A 73 29.09 15.41 7.67
C GLN A 73 29.87 16.65 7.21
N ALA A 74 30.79 16.49 6.25
CA ALA A 74 31.56 17.60 5.68
C ALA A 74 30.68 18.63 4.96
N ALA A 75 29.51 18.21 4.48
CA ALA A 75 28.49 19.09 3.90
C ALA A 75 27.49 19.63 4.92
N HIS A 76 27.67 19.35 6.21
CA HIS A 76 26.79 19.76 7.30
C HIS A 76 25.32 19.33 7.13
N VAL A 77 25.08 18.22 6.43
CA VAL A 77 23.74 17.64 6.27
C VAL A 77 23.33 16.95 7.57
N GLN A 78 22.19 17.35 8.13
CA GLN A 78 21.65 16.82 9.39
C GLN A 78 20.36 16.02 9.21
N LYS A 79 19.76 16.11 8.02
CA LYS A 79 18.45 15.54 7.71
C LYS A 79 18.46 14.87 6.35
N VAL A 80 17.58 13.89 6.18
CA VAL A 80 17.36 13.20 4.90
C VAL A 80 15.97 13.49 4.35
N VAL A 81 15.83 13.42 3.03
CA VAL A 81 14.53 13.28 2.37
C VAL A 81 14.23 11.79 2.23
N LEU A 82 13.05 11.36 2.67
CA LEU A 82 12.60 9.98 2.49
C LEU A 82 11.75 9.88 1.22
N LEU A 83 12.28 9.25 0.17
CA LEU A 83 11.52 8.88 -1.02
C LEU A 83 11.09 7.42 -0.93
N THR A 84 9.79 7.17 -0.99
CA THR A 84 9.21 5.85 -0.68
C THR A 84 8.18 5.42 -1.70
N HIS A 85 7.93 4.12 -1.77
CA HIS A 85 6.84 3.54 -2.55
C HIS A 85 6.13 2.45 -1.75
N SER A 86 4.81 2.34 -1.89
CA SER A 86 4.02 1.24 -1.34
C SER A 86 4.22 1.08 0.17
N LEU A 87 4.50 -0.14 0.64
CA LEU A 87 4.86 -0.49 2.01
C LEU A 87 5.97 0.39 2.62
N GLY A 88 6.90 0.89 1.81
CA GLY A 88 7.96 1.80 2.27
C GLY A 88 7.43 3.10 2.86
N GLY A 89 6.23 3.52 2.45
CA GLY A 89 5.52 4.67 3.02
C GLY A 89 5.12 4.43 4.47
N LEU A 90 4.54 3.27 4.79
CA LEU A 90 4.16 2.90 6.17
C LEU A 90 5.38 2.80 7.08
N ILE A 91 6.46 2.17 6.60
CA ILE A 91 7.73 2.05 7.34
C ILE A 91 8.30 3.43 7.64
N SER A 92 8.34 4.31 6.63
CA SER A 92 8.85 5.67 6.79
C SER A 92 7.97 6.50 7.71
N ARG A 93 6.64 6.32 7.65
CA ARG A 93 5.71 6.99 8.55
C ARG A 93 5.89 6.58 9.99
N ALA A 94 5.99 5.28 10.26
CA ALA A 94 6.31 4.79 11.59
C ALA A 94 7.64 5.38 12.12
N TYR A 95 8.66 5.45 11.26
CA TYR A 95 9.96 6.02 11.61
C TYR A 95 9.92 7.54 11.89
N TYR A 96 9.36 8.37 11.00
CA TYR A 96 9.43 9.83 11.21
C TYR A 96 8.50 10.29 12.33
N LEU A 97 7.46 9.52 12.67
CA LEU A 97 6.64 9.78 13.87
C LEU A 97 7.44 9.57 15.16
N SER A 98 8.36 8.59 15.21
CA SER A 98 9.20 8.36 16.39
C SER A 98 10.47 9.22 16.42
N SER A 99 11.04 9.51 15.25
CA SER A 99 12.36 10.16 15.10
C SER A 99 12.34 11.33 14.10
N PRO A 100 11.53 12.38 14.33
CA PRO A 100 11.29 13.45 13.35
C PRO A 100 12.52 14.34 13.07
N SER A 101 13.48 14.44 14.00
CA SER A 101 14.57 15.41 13.93
C SER A 101 15.56 15.18 12.78
N LYS A 102 15.62 13.96 12.24
CA LYS A 102 16.53 13.54 11.16
C LYS A 102 15.85 13.57 9.78
N VAL A 103 14.59 13.98 9.69
CA VAL A 103 13.81 13.98 8.45
C VAL A 103 13.51 15.42 8.05
N ASP A 104 13.79 15.74 6.79
CA ASP A 104 13.48 17.03 6.19
C ASP A 104 12.05 17.04 5.64
N GLN A 105 11.76 16.09 4.76
CA GLN A 105 10.46 15.86 4.15
C GLN A 105 10.32 14.38 3.75
N VAL A 106 9.09 13.96 3.49
CA VAL A 106 8.75 12.64 2.97
C VAL A 106 8.03 12.81 1.65
N ILE A 107 8.46 12.07 0.63
CA ILE A 107 7.79 11.94 -0.66
C ILE A 107 7.39 10.47 -0.77
N SER A 108 6.10 10.18 -0.70
CA SER A 108 5.58 8.83 -0.85
C SER A 108 4.81 8.67 -2.15
N ILE A 109 5.08 7.56 -2.83
CA ILE A 109 4.38 7.13 -4.01
C ILE A 109 3.51 5.95 -3.59
N ALA A 110 2.18 6.08 -3.71
CA ALA A 110 1.23 5.02 -3.41
C ALA A 110 1.39 4.38 -2.01
N GLY A 111 1.56 5.18 -0.96
CA GLY A 111 1.62 4.67 0.42
C GLY A 111 0.24 4.27 0.93
N GLY A 112 0.05 3.02 1.37
CA GLY A 112 -1.22 2.49 1.90
C GLY A 112 -1.48 2.84 3.35
N PHE A 113 -1.55 4.13 3.67
CA PHE A 113 -1.60 4.62 5.04
C PHE A 113 -2.91 4.31 5.77
N GLY A 114 -4.05 4.44 5.08
CA GLY A 114 -5.38 4.10 5.60
C GLY A 114 -5.60 2.59 5.75
N GLY A 115 -4.81 1.78 5.04
CA GLY A 115 -4.91 0.33 5.04
C GLY A 115 -5.10 -0.25 3.64
N ILE A 116 -4.82 -1.54 3.51
CA ILE A 116 -4.83 -2.31 2.27
C ILE A 116 -5.63 -3.60 2.51
N ILE A 117 -6.56 -3.93 1.62
CA ILE A 117 -7.43 -5.12 1.80
C ILE A 117 -6.92 -6.33 1.02
N LEU A 118 -6.06 -6.11 0.01
CA LEU A 118 -5.46 -7.20 -0.76
C LEU A 118 -4.80 -8.27 0.13
N PRO A 119 -3.98 -7.94 1.17
CA PRO A 119 -3.46 -8.96 2.07
C PRO A 119 -4.51 -9.82 2.76
N LEU A 120 -5.65 -9.23 3.14
CA LEU A 120 -6.77 -9.98 3.73
C LEU A 120 -7.42 -10.92 2.71
N LYS A 121 -7.58 -10.50 1.44
CA LYS A 121 -8.01 -11.41 0.36
C LYS A 121 -7.07 -12.61 0.27
N ILE A 122 -5.76 -12.37 0.28
CA ILE A 122 -4.76 -13.43 0.20
C ILE A 122 -4.88 -14.40 1.38
N LEU A 123 -5.01 -13.89 2.59
CA LEU A 123 -5.18 -14.70 3.81
C LEU A 123 -6.45 -15.56 3.78
N THR A 124 -7.52 -15.08 3.15
CA THR A 124 -8.86 -15.70 3.23
C THR A 124 -9.21 -16.60 2.06
N MET A 125 -8.87 -16.22 0.83
CA MET A 125 -9.25 -16.93 -0.39
C MET A 125 -8.09 -17.24 -1.34
N GLY A 126 -6.86 -16.80 -1.01
CA GLY A 126 -5.69 -16.94 -1.86
C GLY A 126 -5.64 -15.92 -3.01
N ASP A 127 -4.44 -15.78 -3.56
CA ASP A 127 -4.10 -14.95 -4.73
C ASP A 127 -2.67 -15.33 -5.14
N THR A 128 -2.22 -14.95 -6.33
CA THR A 128 -0.81 -15.14 -6.71
C THR A 128 0.11 -14.05 -6.14
N TRP A 129 -0.45 -12.97 -5.59
CA TRP A 129 0.25 -11.78 -5.10
C TRP A 129 1.20 -11.17 -6.17
N GLY A 130 0.88 -11.38 -7.45
CA GLY A 130 1.70 -10.96 -8.58
C GLY A 130 2.95 -11.83 -8.85
N PHE A 131 3.12 -12.95 -8.13
CA PHE A 131 4.24 -13.89 -8.30
C PHE A 131 3.88 -15.16 -9.07
N GLY A 132 2.67 -15.23 -9.62
CA GLY A 132 2.17 -16.35 -10.41
C GLY A 132 1.38 -15.88 -11.63
N ILE A 133 1.36 -16.70 -12.67
CA ILE A 133 0.57 -16.47 -13.89
C ILE A 133 -0.29 -17.71 -14.13
N GLY A 134 -1.61 -17.52 -14.29
CA GLY A 134 -2.57 -18.59 -14.49
C GLY A 134 -3.66 -18.60 -13.42
N PHE A 135 -4.42 -19.70 -13.35
CA PHE A 135 -5.43 -19.93 -12.32
C PHE A 135 -5.49 -21.42 -11.95
N GLY A 136 -5.62 -21.69 -10.66
CA GLY A 136 -5.79 -23.05 -10.15
C GLY A 136 -4.62 -23.98 -10.49
N ALA A 137 -4.91 -25.21 -10.90
CA ALA A 137 -3.88 -26.22 -11.23
C ALA A 137 -2.98 -25.85 -12.43
N LEU A 138 -3.30 -24.77 -13.16
CA LEU A 138 -2.53 -24.27 -14.30
C LEU A 138 -1.64 -23.07 -13.93
N THR A 139 -1.63 -22.64 -12.65
CA THR A 139 -0.80 -21.53 -12.20
C THR A 139 0.69 -21.91 -12.27
N VAL A 140 1.49 -21.07 -12.94
CA VAL A 140 2.95 -21.16 -13.00
C VAL A 140 3.54 -20.07 -12.10
N GLY A 141 4.49 -20.43 -11.23
CA GLY A 141 5.01 -19.55 -10.19
C GLY A 141 4.36 -19.85 -8.85
N PHE A 142 3.97 -18.83 -8.10
CA PHE A 142 3.27 -19.00 -6.83
C PHE A 142 1.78 -19.24 -7.09
N THR A 143 1.29 -20.41 -6.68
CA THR A 143 -0.15 -20.72 -6.74
C THR A 143 -0.91 -19.99 -5.65
N GLU A 144 -2.22 -19.85 -5.84
CA GLU A 144 -3.09 -19.09 -4.95
C GLU A 144 -3.11 -19.66 -3.52
N TRP A 145 -3.14 -21.00 -3.39
CA TRP A 145 -3.14 -21.68 -2.09
C TRP A 145 -1.77 -21.71 -1.41
N GLU A 146 -0.68 -21.81 -2.18
CA GLU A 146 0.68 -21.72 -1.63
C GLU A 146 0.93 -20.31 -1.08
N THR A 147 0.54 -19.30 -1.83
CA THR A 147 0.64 -17.90 -1.41
C THR A 147 -0.20 -17.63 -0.17
N GLN A 148 -1.43 -18.15 -0.11
CA GLN A 148 -2.25 -18.09 1.10
C GLN A 148 -1.53 -18.71 2.30
N ALA A 149 -0.96 -19.91 2.15
CA ALA A 149 -0.25 -20.59 3.22
C ALA A 149 1.01 -19.83 3.68
N LEU A 150 1.73 -19.19 2.74
CA LEU A 150 2.88 -18.35 3.04
C LEU A 150 2.47 -17.05 3.74
N ALA A 151 1.39 -16.41 3.30
CA ALA A 151 0.88 -15.16 3.88
C ALA A 151 0.53 -15.31 5.36
N GLN A 152 0.07 -16.49 5.80
CA GLN A 152 -0.16 -16.81 7.22
C GLN A 152 1.10 -16.68 8.10
N ASN A 153 2.29 -16.55 7.50
CA ASN A 153 3.57 -16.47 8.20
C ASN A 153 4.35 -15.18 7.89
N TRP A 154 3.79 -14.26 7.09
CA TRP A 154 4.43 -12.98 6.77
C TRP A 154 3.79 -11.85 7.56
N GLY A 155 4.57 -11.12 8.34
CA GLY A 155 4.12 -9.93 9.08
C GLY A 155 3.38 -8.96 8.17
N THR A 156 3.95 -8.69 7.01
CA THR A 156 3.38 -7.78 6.01
C THR A 156 1.93 -8.08 5.61
N ALA A 157 1.44 -9.32 5.76
CA ALA A 157 0.04 -9.64 5.48
C ALA A 157 -0.95 -9.03 6.51
N TYR A 158 -0.46 -8.70 7.71
CA TYR A 158 -1.25 -8.18 8.84
C TYR A 158 -0.99 -6.71 9.11
N PHE A 159 0.25 -6.26 8.92
CA PHE A 159 0.70 -4.90 9.26
C PHE A 159 0.33 -3.82 8.21
N GLN A 160 -0.42 -4.19 7.17
CA GLN A 160 -0.93 -3.26 6.14
C GLN A 160 -2.44 -3.11 6.17
N LEU A 161 -3.14 -3.85 7.04
CA LEU A 161 -4.59 -3.75 7.16
C LEU A 161 -4.99 -2.38 7.73
N PRO A 162 -6.26 -1.95 7.57
CA PRO A 162 -6.74 -0.74 8.21
C PRO A 162 -6.38 -0.69 9.69
N SER A 163 -5.73 0.39 10.12
CA SER A 163 -5.01 0.46 11.40
C SER A 163 -5.77 1.16 12.52
N SER A 164 -6.94 1.73 12.23
CA SER A 164 -7.70 2.51 13.21
C SER A 164 -9.19 2.59 12.86
N ASP A 165 -9.99 3.06 13.81
CA ASP A 165 -11.42 3.33 13.58
C ASP A 165 -11.68 4.48 12.58
N LEU A 166 -10.66 5.26 12.23
CA LEU A 166 -10.82 6.32 11.23
C LEU A 166 -11.16 5.77 9.83
N TRP A 167 -10.77 4.52 9.53
CA TRP A 167 -11.22 3.82 8.32
C TRP A 167 -12.76 3.77 8.19
N PHE A 168 -13.45 3.67 9.33
CA PHE A 168 -14.91 3.58 9.38
C PHE A 168 -15.59 4.95 9.55
N SER A 169 -14.80 6.03 9.63
CA SER A 169 -15.30 7.35 10.04
C SER A 169 -15.95 8.19 8.94
N ASP A 170 -16.16 7.60 7.76
CA ASP A 170 -16.54 8.27 6.51
C ASP A 170 -17.54 9.43 6.57
N ASP A 171 -17.25 10.38 5.68
CA ASP A 171 -17.97 11.60 5.29
C ASP A 171 -19.34 11.34 4.62
N GLY A 172 -20.31 10.77 5.34
CA GLY A 172 -21.73 10.89 4.98
C GLY A 172 -22.40 9.69 4.32
N ALA A 173 -22.24 8.48 4.88
CA ALA A 173 -23.13 7.32 4.71
C ALA A 173 -23.30 6.71 3.29
N ILE A 174 -22.47 7.08 2.30
CA ILE A 174 -22.59 6.55 0.92
C ILE A 174 -22.00 5.13 0.80
N PHE A 175 -21.01 4.77 1.62
CA PHE A 175 -20.27 3.51 1.50
C PHE A 175 -20.23 2.70 2.80
N ASP A 176 -20.48 1.40 2.70
CA ASP A 176 -20.20 0.46 3.78
C ASP A 176 -18.70 0.12 3.79
N ARG A 177 -17.97 0.75 4.72
CA ARG A 177 -16.53 0.57 4.92
C ARG A 177 -16.16 -0.75 5.61
N SER A 178 -17.13 -1.61 5.93
CA SER A 178 -16.83 -2.97 6.35
C SER A 178 -16.09 -3.71 5.23
N TYR A 179 -14.80 -3.98 5.48
CA TYR A 179 -13.91 -4.67 4.54
C TYR A 179 -13.91 -6.20 4.74
N ILE A 180 -14.58 -6.68 5.80
CA ILE A 180 -14.86 -8.10 6.04
C ILE A 180 -16.38 -8.29 5.96
N ARG A 181 -16.89 -8.71 4.81
CA ARG A 181 -18.32 -8.94 4.59
C ARG A 181 -18.68 -10.41 4.71
N ASP A 182 -18.55 -10.94 5.93
CA ASP A 182 -19.00 -12.29 6.25
C ASP A 182 -20.50 -12.32 6.53
N GLU A 183 -21.32 -12.60 5.51
CA GLU A 183 -22.79 -12.63 5.58
C GLU A 183 -23.34 -13.75 6.48
N ARG A 184 -22.47 -14.64 6.96
CA ARG A 184 -22.83 -15.69 7.91
C ARG A 184 -22.82 -15.17 9.36
N GLN A 185 -22.33 -13.94 9.59
CA GLN A 185 -22.17 -13.29 10.89
C GLN A 185 -22.49 -11.78 10.79
N PRO A 186 -22.61 -11.05 11.92
CA PRO A 186 -22.69 -9.60 11.89
C PRO A 186 -21.42 -8.95 11.30
N LEU A 187 -21.60 -7.95 10.43
CA LEU A 187 -20.52 -7.22 9.76
C LEU A 187 -19.68 -6.42 10.77
N PRO A 188 -18.33 -6.52 10.75
CA PRO A 188 -17.45 -5.67 11.54
C PRO A 188 -17.45 -4.23 11.01
N HIS A 189 -17.77 -3.26 11.87
CA HIS A 189 -17.73 -1.82 11.57
C HIS A 189 -16.77 -1.05 12.50
N SER A 190 -15.78 -1.74 13.05
CA SER A 190 -14.71 -1.13 13.83
C SER A 190 -13.42 -1.88 13.63
N HIS A 191 -12.32 -1.20 13.92
CA HIS A 191 -10.98 -1.76 13.90
C HIS A 191 -10.88 -2.98 14.82
N GLN A 192 -11.32 -2.81 16.07
CA GLN A 192 -11.33 -3.88 17.06
C GLN A 192 -12.14 -5.11 16.62
N ALA A 193 -13.33 -4.91 16.05
CA ALA A 193 -14.16 -6.01 15.58
C ALA A 193 -13.52 -6.75 14.40
N SER A 194 -12.90 -6.01 13.49
CA SER A 194 -12.19 -6.57 12.34
C SER A 194 -10.97 -7.39 12.78
N MET A 195 -10.17 -6.86 13.72
CA MET A 195 -9.02 -7.56 14.26
C MET A 195 -9.41 -8.81 15.06
N SER A 196 -10.52 -8.78 15.79
CA SER A 196 -11.07 -9.99 16.43
C SER A 196 -11.50 -11.06 15.42
N TRP A 197 -12.10 -10.66 14.29
CA TRP A 197 -12.42 -11.60 13.21
C TRP A 197 -11.16 -12.22 12.60
N ILE A 198 -10.13 -11.42 12.34
CA ILE A 198 -8.86 -11.89 11.76
C ILE A 198 -8.11 -12.79 12.76
N GLN A 199 -8.10 -12.47 14.05
CA GLN A 199 -7.53 -13.32 15.10
C GLN A 199 -8.19 -14.71 15.16
N LEU A 200 -9.51 -14.76 14.94
CA LEU A 200 -10.26 -16.01 15.00
C LEU A 200 -10.01 -16.91 13.77
N HIS A 201 -9.81 -16.31 12.59
CA HIS A 201 -9.75 -17.05 11.32
C HIS A 201 -8.35 -17.19 10.73
N ASN A 202 -7.35 -16.47 11.26
CA ASN A 202 -5.97 -16.47 10.76
C ASN A 202 -4.95 -16.56 11.90
N ASN A 203 -3.66 -16.37 11.60
CA ASN A 203 -2.59 -16.41 12.58
C ASN A 203 -2.74 -15.34 13.69
N ALA A 204 -3.37 -15.71 14.80
CA ALA A 204 -3.59 -14.83 15.95
C ALA A 204 -2.30 -14.20 16.50
N THR A 205 -1.16 -14.89 16.45
CA THR A 205 0.12 -14.32 16.92
C THR A 205 0.57 -13.15 16.06
N LEU A 206 0.45 -13.25 14.74
CA LEU A 206 0.78 -12.14 13.83
C LEU A 206 -0.26 -11.02 13.92
N THR A 207 -1.54 -11.35 14.01
CA THR A 207 -2.60 -10.34 14.19
C THR A 207 -2.40 -9.54 15.47
N ASN A 208 -2.06 -10.19 16.59
CA ASN A 208 -1.79 -9.52 17.86
C ASN A 208 -0.56 -8.60 17.81
N ARG A 209 0.48 -9.00 17.06
CA ARG A 209 1.67 -8.16 16.85
C ARG A 209 1.34 -6.92 16.03
N ALA A 210 0.59 -7.08 14.94
CA ALA A 210 0.11 -5.96 14.13
C ALA A 210 -0.75 -5.00 14.97
N GLU A 211 -1.67 -5.54 15.77
CA GLU A 211 -2.53 -4.75 16.65
C GLU A 211 -1.73 -3.96 17.69
N SER A 212 -0.76 -4.60 18.32
CA SER A 212 0.12 -3.94 19.30
C SER A 212 0.89 -2.79 18.65
N PHE A 213 1.29 -2.93 17.40
CA PHE A 213 1.96 -1.87 16.66
C PHE A 213 1.03 -0.72 16.30
N PHE A 214 -0.13 -1.01 15.71
CA PHE A 214 -1.11 0.01 15.33
C PHE A 214 -1.56 0.84 16.53
N THR A 215 -1.84 0.19 17.66
CA THR A 215 -2.24 0.86 18.91
C THR A 215 -1.09 1.62 19.59
N SER A 216 0.16 1.25 19.35
CA SER A 216 1.34 1.96 19.89
C SER A 216 1.71 3.24 19.12
N THR A 217 1.22 3.41 17.89
CA THR A 217 1.57 4.55 17.06
C THR A 217 0.67 5.74 17.39
N SER A 218 1.25 6.89 17.75
CA SER A 218 0.51 8.11 18.04
C SER A 218 1.07 9.32 17.27
N PRO A 219 0.28 9.95 16.39
CA PRO A 219 -1.06 9.52 15.96
C PRO A 219 -1.00 8.20 15.17
N SER A 220 -2.17 7.63 14.88
CA SER A 220 -2.27 6.44 14.04
C SER A 220 -1.66 6.67 12.64
N LEU A 221 -1.26 5.57 11.99
CA LEU A 221 -0.58 5.62 10.69
C LEU A 221 -1.45 6.21 9.57
N ASP A 222 -2.76 6.23 9.74
CA ASP A 222 -3.72 6.80 8.82
C ASP A 222 -4.09 8.26 9.11
N ASP A 223 -3.81 8.80 10.31
CA ASP A 223 -4.23 10.17 10.67
C ASP A 223 -3.20 11.23 10.30
N PHE A 224 -3.38 11.89 9.14
CA PHE A 224 -2.55 13.00 8.69
C PHE A 224 -2.98 14.37 9.20
N ARG A 225 -4.08 14.47 9.96
CA ARG A 225 -4.49 15.72 10.62
C ARG A 225 -3.58 16.07 11.80
N ALA A 226 -2.89 15.06 12.33
CA ALA A 226 -1.97 15.16 13.46
C ALA A 226 -0.59 14.56 13.11
N GLY A 227 0.40 14.81 13.98
CA GLY A 227 1.67 14.08 14.00
C GLY A 227 2.69 14.37 12.90
N THR A 228 2.39 15.18 11.89
CA THR A 228 3.42 15.58 10.91
C THR A 228 4.38 16.63 11.46
N GLY A 229 4.02 17.30 12.57
CA GLY A 229 4.78 18.43 13.11
C GLY A 229 5.08 19.43 11.98
N SER A 230 6.36 19.80 11.84
CA SER A 230 6.85 20.65 10.75
C SER A 230 7.32 19.88 9.51
N ILE A 231 7.29 18.55 9.49
CA ILE A 231 7.80 17.72 8.37
C ILE A 231 6.74 17.68 7.25
N PRO A 232 7.05 18.18 6.05
CA PRO A 232 6.18 18.01 4.90
C PRO A 232 6.12 16.54 4.49
N HIS A 233 4.90 16.01 4.31
CA HIS A 233 4.69 14.69 3.74
C HIS A 233 3.88 14.83 2.44
N HIS A 234 4.59 14.79 1.32
CA HIS A 234 4.05 14.81 -0.04
C HIS A 234 3.62 13.41 -0.44
N ARG A 235 2.35 13.25 -0.82
CA ARG A 235 1.75 11.95 -1.16
C ARG A 235 1.29 11.96 -2.60
N ILE A 236 1.95 11.18 -3.45
CA ILE A 236 1.63 11.01 -4.85
C ILE A 236 0.81 9.72 -4.97
N ILE A 237 -0.46 9.85 -5.33
CA ILE A 237 -1.40 8.73 -5.36
C ILE A 237 -2.13 8.68 -6.71
N SER A 238 -2.68 7.53 -7.03
CA SER A 238 -3.56 7.36 -8.19
C SER A 238 -4.99 7.15 -7.70
N LYS A 239 -5.97 7.68 -8.43
CA LYS A 239 -7.36 7.22 -8.28
C LYS A 239 -7.54 5.82 -8.87
N GLY A 240 -6.80 5.51 -9.94
CA GLY A 240 -6.77 4.24 -10.67
C GLY A 240 -8.12 3.80 -11.24
N ARG A 241 -8.52 2.54 -11.03
CA ARG A 241 -9.75 1.91 -11.56
C ARG A 241 -10.56 1.26 -10.45
N MET A 242 -11.82 0.94 -10.79
CA MET A 242 -12.69 0.04 -10.05
C MET A 242 -12.30 -1.46 -10.15
N ASP A 243 -11.01 -1.78 -10.04
CA ASP A 243 -10.48 -3.15 -9.96
C ASP A 243 -9.68 -3.39 -8.68
N THR A 244 -9.73 -2.45 -7.73
CA THR A 244 -8.99 -2.54 -6.48
C THR A 244 -9.83 -3.22 -5.42
N VAL A 245 -9.27 -4.22 -4.73
CA VAL A 245 -9.98 -4.94 -3.66
C VAL A 245 -10.24 -4.00 -2.48
N VAL A 246 -11.51 -3.74 -2.19
CA VAL A 246 -11.97 -2.87 -1.08
C VAL A 246 -12.64 -3.64 0.05
N ALA A 247 -13.12 -4.86 -0.21
CA ALA A 247 -13.66 -5.75 0.79
C ALA A 247 -13.57 -7.20 0.32
N ILE A 248 -13.63 -8.13 1.26
CA ILE A 248 -13.88 -9.54 0.97
C ILE A 248 -15.33 -9.87 1.34
N ARG A 249 -15.99 -10.67 0.53
CA ARG A 249 -17.33 -11.20 0.79
C ARG A 249 -17.25 -12.69 1.06
N ILE A 250 -17.89 -13.13 2.14
CA ILE A 250 -17.95 -14.53 2.54
C ILE A 250 -19.41 -14.87 2.77
N TYR A 251 -19.90 -15.90 2.08
CA TYR A 251 -21.31 -16.26 2.10
C TYR A 251 -21.53 -17.76 1.96
N THR A 252 -22.72 -18.22 2.31
CA THR A 252 -23.13 -19.61 2.08
C THR A 252 -23.69 -19.74 0.66
N GLY A 253 -22.97 -20.45 -0.20
CA GLY A 253 -23.42 -20.80 -1.55
C GLY A 253 -23.68 -22.31 -1.70
N THR A 254 -23.87 -22.76 -2.94
CA THR A 254 -24.00 -24.18 -3.29
C THR A 254 -22.69 -24.73 -3.84
N SER A 255 -22.54 -26.06 -3.83
CA SER A 255 -21.38 -26.79 -4.38
C SER A 255 -21.04 -26.42 -5.83
N ASP A 256 -19.79 -26.64 -6.25
CA ASP A 256 -19.34 -26.35 -7.63
C ASP A 256 -20.13 -27.13 -8.69
N ALA A 257 -20.42 -28.40 -8.41
CA ALA A 257 -21.24 -29.22 -9.31
C ALA A 257 -22.65 -28.63 -9.49
N CYS A 258 -23.27 -28.18 -8.41
CA CYS A 258 -24.58 -27.54 -8.46
C CYS A 258 -24.53 -26.20 -9.22
N GLN A 259 -23.54 -25.35 -8.96
CA GLN A 259 -23.37 -24.09 -9.70
C GLN A 259 -23.13 -24.33 -11.19
N PHE A 260 -22.27 -25.26 -11.56
CA PHE A 260 -22.02 -25.61 -12.95
C PHE A 260 -23.29 -26.09 -13.66
N ALA A 261 -24.06 -26.97 -13.02
CA ALA A 261 -25.32 -27.46 -13.58
C ALA A 261 -26.32 -26.31 -13.80
N MET A 262 -26.47 -25.41 -12.82
CA MET A 262 -27.32 -24.23 -12.94
C MET A 262 -26.89 -23.29 -14.07
N GLN A 263 -25.59 -23.01 -14.20
CA GLN A 263 -25.05 -22.10 -15.21
C GLN A 263 -25.13 -22.66 -16.64
N THR A 264 -25.02 -23.98 -16.79
CA THR A 264 -25.05 -24.66 -18.09
C THR A 264 -26.44 -25.15 -18.48
N GLY A 265 -27.46 -24.94 -17.64
CA GLY A 265 -28.82 -25.40 -17.87
C GLY A 265 -28.99 -26.92 -17.79
N LEU A 266 -28.03 -27.62 -17.18
CA LEU A 266 -28.14 -29.06 -16.94
C LEU A 266 -29.13 -29.34 -15.80
N PRO A 267 -29.78 -30.51 -15.77
CA PRO A 267 -30.65 -30.90 -14.67
C PRO A 267 -29.90 -30.84 -13.34
N VAL A 268 -30.43 -30.07 -12.39
CA VAL A 268 -29.87 -29.91 -11.05
C VAL A 268 -30.42 -31.02 -10.16
N ASN A 269 -29.55 -31.87 -9.62
CA ASN A 269 -29.90 -32.81 -8.57
C ASN A 269 -29.86 -32.10 -7.22
N PRO A 270 -30.99 -31.93 -6.49
CA PRO A 270 -31.00 -31.25 -5.19
C PRO A 270 -30.06 -31.88 -4.15
N ALA A 271 -29.79 -33.19 -4.26
CA ALA A 271 -28.86 -33.89 -3.37
C ALA A 271 -27.38 -33.50 -3.59
N GLU A 272 -27.03 -32.95 -4.76
CA GLU A 272 -25.68 -32.48 -5.08
C GLU A 272 -25.47 -31.01 -4.69
N CYS A 273 -26.55 -30.26 -4.42
CA CYS A 273 -26.52 -28.87 -3.98
C CYS A 273 -26.26 -28.75 -2.48
N VAL A 274 -25.06 -29.17 -2.06
CA VAL A 274 -24.60 -29.04 -0.67
C VAL A 274 -24.19 -27.59 -0.38
N PRO A 275 -24.61 -27.02 0.76
CA PRO A 275 -24.14 -25.71 1.20
C PRO A 275 -22.63 -25.70 1.42
N ILE A 276 -21.92 -24.72 0.83
CA ILE A 276 -20.49 -24.52 1.03
C ILE A 276 -20.19 -23.04 1.26
N THR A 277 -19.07 -22.75 1.92
CA THR A 277 -18.56 -21.38 2.03
C THR A 277 -18.01 -20.92 0.68
N ARG A 278 -18.43 -19.74 0.26
CA ARG A 278 -17.96 -19.05 -0.95
C ARG A 278 -17.25 -17.76 -0.56
N TYR A 279 -16.33 -17.34 -1.42
CA TYR A 279 -15.50 -16.16 -1.25
C TYR A 279 -15.53 -15.33 -2.54
N GLU A 280 -15.66 -14.02 -2.41
CA GLU A 280 -15.70 -13.10 -3.54
C GLU A 280 -15.01 -11.78 -3.14
N PRO A 281 -14.04 -11.26 -3.91
CA PRO A 281 -13.52 -9.92 -3.69
C PRO A 281 -14.54 -8.88 -4.17
N ILE A 282 -14.73 -7.83 -3.40
CA ILE A 282 -15.46 -6.64 -3.82
C ILE A 282 -14.43 -5.61 -4.24
N HIS A 283 -14.65 -5.00 -5.40
CA HIS A 283 -13.76 -4.02 -5.97
C HIS A 283 -14.34 -2.61 -5.84
N GLY A 284 -13.46 -1.61 -5.96
CA GLY A 284 -13.77 -0.20 -5.96
C GLY A 284 -12.56 0.59 -6.44
N ASP A 285 -12.64 1.91 -6.39
CA ASP A 285 -11.54 2.80 -6.82
C ASP A 285 -10.27 2.59 -5.98
N GLY A 286 -9.13 2.72 -6.65
CA GLY A 286 -7.80 2.55 -6.10
C GLY A 286 -6.81 2.24 -7.22
N ASP A 287 -5.56 2.01 -6.85
CA ASP A 287 -4.48 1.82 -7.80
C ASP A 287 -4.26 0.35 -8.23
N SER A 288 -5.30 -0.48 -8.24
CA SER A 288 -5.29 -1.95 -8.42
C SER A 288 -4.68 -2.75 -7.25
N THR A 289 -4.11 -2.09 -6.24
CA THR A 289 -3.54 -2.74 -5.04
C THR A 289 -4.14 -2.17 -3.75
N ILE A 290 -4.18 -0.84 -3.65
CA ILE A 290 -4.57 -0.10 -2.47
C ILE A 290 -5.83 0.71 -2.79
N PRO A 291 -6.93 0.51 -2.04
CA PRO A 291 -8.13 1.34 -2.20
C PRO A 291 -7.80 2.82 -2.15
N TYR A 292 -8.53 3.65 -2.90
CA TYR A 292 -8.31 5.10 -2.90
C TYR A 292 -8.35 5.68 -1.48
N HIS A 293 -9.33 5.26 -0.67
CA HIS A 293 -9.40 5.60 0.75
C HIS A 293 -8.16 5.16 1.54
N GLY A 294 -7.62 3.97 1.25
CA GLY A 294 -6.38 3.45 1.84
C GLY A 294 -5.14 4.25 1.46
N LEU A 295 -5.07 4.77 0.23
CA LEU A 295 -4.02 5.68 -0.22
C LEU A 295 -4.12 7.05 0.47
N LEU A 296 -5.35 7.55 0.63
CA LEU A 296 -5.62 8.86 1.16
C LEU A 296 -5.37 8.94 2.68
N GLY A 297 -5.77 7.90 3.43
CA GLY A 297 -5.89 7.98 4.88
C GLY A 297 -6.84 9.10 5.31
N THR A 298 -6.76 9.49 6.58
CA THR A 298 -7.57 10.59 7.13
C THR A 298 -6.82 11.91 7.03
N ILE A 299 -7.45 12.91 6.43
CA ILE A 299 -6.81 14.19 6.10
C ILE A 299 -7.61 15.38 6.63
N ALA A 300 -6.95 16.52 6.79
CA ALA A 300 -7.64 17.77 7.09
C ALA A 300 -8.23 18.34 5.78
N PRO A 301 -9.36 19.07 5.82
CA PRO A 301 -9.91 19.74 4.62
C PRO A 301 -8.94 20.70 3.93
N SER A 302 -7.95 21.22 4.67
CA SER A 302 -6.92 22.13 4.16
C SER A 302 -5.64 21.43 3.68
N GLU A 303 -5.61 20.09 3.62
CA GLU A 303 -4.42 19.37 3.18
C GLU A 303 -4.18 19.55 1.67
N ASP A 304 -3.02 20.11 1.32
CA ASP A 304 -2.63 20.47 -0.05
C ASP A 304 -1.29 19.82 -0.45
N ARG A 305 -0.90 18.71 0.20
CA ARG A 305 0.31 17.94 -0.15
C ARG A 305 -0.02 16.54 -0.66
N ILE A 306 -1.19 16.39 -1.25
CA ILE A 306 -1.64 15.15 -1.89
C ILE A 306 -1.85 15.43 -3.37
N TYR A 307 -1.16 14.68 -4.21
CA TYR A 307 -1.07 14.88 -5.64
C TYR A 307 -1.77 13.68 -6.30
N VAL A 308 -3.05 13.83 -6.60
CA VAL A 308 -3.86 12.73 -7.16
C VAL A 308 -3.72 12.71 -8.67
N LEU A 309 -3.16 11.64 -9.21
CA LEU A 309 -3.14 11.41 -10.64
C LEU A 309 -4.43 10.67 -11.01
N ASP A 310 -5.34 11.40 -11.66
CA ASP A 310 -6.63 10.90 -12.11
C ASP A 310 -6.83 11.27 -13.58
N ASN A 311 -6.65 10.28 -14.45
CA ASN A 311 -6.86 10.42 -15.88
C ASN A 311 -7.84 9.33 -16.34
N VAL A 312 -9.03 9.77 -16.77
CA VAL A 312 -10.12 8.89 -17.22
C VAL A 312 -9.75 8.00 -18.41
N ASN A 313 -8.71 8.36 -19.18
CA ASN A 313 -8.25 7.61 -20.35
C ASN A 313 -6.95 6.82 -20.09
N ASP A 314 -6.31 7.02 -18.94
CA ASP A 314 -5.03 6.42 -18.59
C ASP A 314 -5.09 6.02 -17.12
N HIS A 315 -5.55 4.80 -16.89
CA HIS A 315 -5.72 4.26 -15.55
C HIS A 315 -4.37 3.83 -14.99
N ILE A 316 -3.93 4.51 -13.94
CA ILE A 316 -2.56 4.34 -13.43
C ILE A 316 -2.57 3.37 -12.26
N GLU A 317 -2.04 2.18 -12.52
CA GLU A 317 -1.83 1.13 -11.54
C GLU A 317 -0.70 1.46 -10.54
N HIS A 318 -0.68 0.73 -9.43
CA HIS A 318 0.17 0.94 -8.26
C HIS A 318 1.65 1.14 -8.65
N PHE A 319 2.21 0.20 -9.39
CA PHE A 319 3.60 0.26 -9.83
C PHE A 319 3.84 1.24 -10.97
N ALA A 320 2.82 1.53 -11.78
CA ALA A 320 2.94 2.42 -12.93
C ALA A 320 3.31 3.84 -12.50
N LEU A 321 2.86 4.30 -11.32
CA LEU A 321 3.25 5.59 -10.73
C LEU A 321 4.77 5.81 -10.67
N THR A 322 5.55 4.74 -10.41
CA THR A 322 7.03 4.83 -10.34
C THR A 322 7.70 5.01 -11.71
N THR A 323 6.94 4.84 -12.79
CA THR A 323 7.44 4.92 -14.17
C THR A 323 6.97 6.18 -14.90
N ARG A 324 6.04 6.94 -14.30
CA ARG A 324 5.42 8.11 -14.91
C ARG A 324 6.38 9.29 -14.96
N PRO A 325 6.64 9.89 -16.14
CA PRO A 325 7.41 11.12 -16.23
C PRO A 325 6.83 12.24 -15.37
N GLU A 326 5.50 12.38 -15.31
CA GLU A 326 4.83 13.42 -14.53
C GLU A 326 5.17 13.31 -13.03
N VAL A 327 5.24 12.07 -12.52
CA VAL A 327 5.65 11.78 -11.13
C VAL A 327 7.13 12.09 -10.93
N HIS A 328 8.00 11.75 -11.89
CA HIS A 328 9.43 12.07 -11.82
C HIS A 328 9.68 13.58 -11.77
N HIS A 329 9.00 14.36 -12.63
CA HIS A 329 9.09 15.82 -12.63
C HIS A 329 8.59 16.42 -11.31
N LEU A 330 7.48 15.91 -10.77
CA LEU A 330 7.00 16.35 -9.45
C LEU A 330 8.03 16.06 -8.35
N ILE A 331 8.64 14.87 -8.33
CA ILE A 331 9.69 14.53 -7.36
C ILE A 331 10.88 15.52 -7.46
N ALA A 332 11.31 15.88 -8.66
CA ALA A 332 12.36 16.88 -8.84
C ALA A 332 11.97 18.24 -8.24
N SER A 333 10.77 18.72 -8.55
CA SER A 333 10.28 20.00 -8.05
C SER A 333 10.04 20.04 -6.54
N LEU A 334 9.71 18.90 -5.93
CA LEU A 334 9.64 18.77 -4.46
C LEU A 334 11.04 18.78 -3.82
N LEU A 335 12.01 18.12 -4.46
CA LEU A 335 13.38 18.03 -3.96
C LEU A 335 14.15 19.37 -4.08
N ASP A 336 13.86 20.18 -5.09
CA ASP A 336 14.46 21.51 -5.26
C ASP A 336 13.67 22.65 -4.58
N GLY A 337 12.46 22.34 -4.07
CA GLY A 337 11.59 23.28 -3.37
C GLY A 337 10.81 24.24 -4.27
N SER A 338 10.84 24.07 -5.60
CA SER A 338 10.03 24.85 -6.53
C SER A 338 8.53 24.54 -6.41
N VAL A 339 8.20 23.33 -5.96
CA VAL A 339 6.84 22.91 -5.59
C VAL A 339 6.83 22.52 -4.12
N THR A 340 5.82 22.97 -3.39
CA THR A 340 5.58 22.64 -1.97
C THR A 340 4.14 22.23 -1.69
N ASN A 341 3.23 22.42 -2.66
CA ASN A 341 1.81 22.08 -2.53
C ASN A 341 1.22 21.67 -3.88
N GLN A 342 0.05 21.02 -3.87
CA GLN A 342 -0.59 20.45 -5.06
C GLN A 342 -1.19 21.54 -5.95
N THR A 343 -1.70 22.63 -5.38
CA THR A 343 -2.26 23.76 -6.15
C THR A 343 -1.27 24.34 -7.17
N GLN A 344 0.04 24.32 -6.91
CA GLN A 344 1.08 24.73 -7.87
C GLN A 344 1.16 23.85 -9.14
N VAL A 345 0.66 22.62 -9.09
CA VAL A 345 0.72 21.62 -10.17
C VAL A 345 -0.67 21.09 -10.56
N ALA A 346 -1.71 21.88 -10.29
CA ALA A 346 -3.12 21.51 -10.49
C ALA A 346 -3.50 21.16 -11.95
N ALA A 347 -2.66 21.52 -12.91
CA ALA A 347 -2.86 21.17 -14.33
C ALA A 347 -2.63 19.67 -14.62
N ILE A 348 -1.90 18.96 -13.75
CA ILE A 348 -1.53 17.55 -13.93
C ILE A 348 -2.07 16.69 -12.79
N PHE A 349 -1.91 17.17 -11.55
CA PHE A 349 -2.36 16.46 -10.36
C PHE A 349 -3.60 17.14 -9.82
N GLN A 350 -4.62 16.37 -9.46
CA GLN A 350 -5.84 16.86 -8.82
C GLN A 350 -5.69 16.90 -7.29
N SER A 351 -6.54 17.69 -6.63
CA SER A 351 -6.67 17.66 -5.18
C SER A 351 -7.67 16.57 -4.76
N PRO A 352 -7.53 15.97 -3.57
CA PRO A 352 -8.46 14.93 -3.12
C PRO A 352 -9.92 15.38 -3.10
N GLY A 353 -10.18 16.64 -2.74
CA GLY A 353 -11.53 17.20 -2.68
C GLY A 353 -12.23 17.36 -4.04
N THR A 354 -11.49 17.23 -5.15
CA THR A 354 -12.04 17.25 -6.51
C THR A 354 -12.27 15.85 -7.09
N VAL A 355 -11.83 14.81 -6.38
CA VAL A 355 -11.93 13.41 -6.82
C VAL A 355 -13.05 12.71 -6.08
N THR A 356 -13.99 12.13 -6.83
CA THR A 356 -15.05 11.29 -6.27
C THR A 356 -14.64 9.82 -6.34
N GLU A 357 -14.51 9.17 -5.18
CA GLU A 357 -14.31 7.73 -5.04
C GLU A 357 -15.60 6.97 -5.40
N LEU A 358 -15.46 5.88 -6.14
CA LEU A 358 -16.54 4.98 -6.54
C LEU A 358 -16.31 3.55 -6.01
N LEU A 359 -17.41 2.85 -5.71
CA LEU A 359 -17.45 1.42 -5.38
C LEU A 359 -18.11 0.61 -6.49
#